data_AF-A0A4V2DCU2-F1
#
_entry.id   AF-A0A4V2DCU2-F1
#
_cell.length_a   1.000
_cell.length_b   1.000
_cell.length_c   1.000
_cell.angle_alpha   90.00
_cell.angle_beta   90.00
_cell.angle_gamma   90.00
#
_symmetry.space_group_name_H-M   'P 1'
#
loop_
_entity.id
_entity.type
_entity.pdbx_description
1 polymer ?
#
loop_
_entity_poly.entity_id
_entity_poly.type
_entity_poly.pdbx_seq_one_letter_code
_entity_poly.pdbx_strand_id
1 'polypeptide(L)'
;MKKVIIIAICCAISSIHLFQSCKKGGDDEKDEVEERQIVDWGDVYFIAYSLETNAGIPGYFRNNREFPLEISTDTQIIPTDISVASGDVYVIGTEYKGESVSGSPSNAVLWKNGKRSELHTPETKYEEATAVFVSGEDVYVAGSYVPADGEKRIGVVWKNGDPVIVTDGKESTTFADLFVSGDDIYIVGHENTQGGIISKYWKNEKTVKLSTEDVITYAKSIVVDGADIYVLGYVDNLSTEGRSLKLWKNGRAEKLISGRSVIRGGKVVVENGHTYACGYEQVGSKYEPRLFKDGVMEPLEDKNSGHTYALDLKVYNGNVLVLGRIDSKSAIESILWVNGVPANIGTLGVQASLVAFDVVPR
;
A
#
# COMPACT_ATOMS: atom_id res chain seq x y z
N MET A 1 -5.06 85.63 -42.37
CA MET A 1 -4.32 85.79 -41.10
C MET A 1 -3.82 84.41 -40.67
N LYS A 2 -2.50 84.29 -40.39
CA LYS A 2 -1.73 83.15 -39.81
C LYS A 2 -1.65 81.88 -40.67
N LYS A 3 -0.56 81.67 -41.44
CA LYS A 3 0.79 81.15 -41.11
C LYS A 3 0.81 79.66 -40.67
N VAL A 4 1.18 78.80 -41.64
CA VAL A 4 2.27 77.78 -41.67
C VAL A 4 2.75 77.23 -40.32
N ILE A 5 2.94 75.91 -40.22
CA ILE A 5 4.24 75.23 -39.96
C ILE A 5 4.06 73.69 -39.99
N ILE A 6 4.82 73.04 -40.89
CA ILE A 6 5.21 71.63 -40.87
C ILE A 6 6.47 71.53 -40.01
N ILE A 7 6.53 70.62 -39.03
CA ILE A 7 7.80 70.05 -38.52
C ILE A 7 7.57 68.58 -38.13
N ALA A 8 8.34 67.69 -38.75
CA ALA A 8 8.62 66.34 -38.29
C ALA A 8 9.83 66.35 -37.34
N ILE A 9 9.80 65.58 -36.24
CA ILE A 9 10.99 65.26 -35.44
C ILE A 9 10.92 63.78 -34.98
N CYS A 10 11.99 63.05 -35.30
CA CYS A 10 12.36 61.72 -34.79
C CYS A 10 13.16 61.82 -33.47
N CYS A 11 13.31 60.65 -32.82
CA CYS A 11 14.26 60.31 -31.74
C CYS A 11 13.82 60.78 -30.32
N ALA A 12 14.04 60.06 -29.21
CA ALA A 12 14.97 58.96 -28.91
C ALA A 12 14.45 58.09 -27.75
N ILE A 13 15.05 56.92 -27.63
CA ILE A 13 14.97 55.96 -26.53
C ILE A 13 15.31 56.64 -25.19
N SER A 14 14.51 56.41 -24.15
CA SER A 14 14.98 56.50 -22.76
C SER A 14 14.43 55.32 -21.96
N SER A 15 15.32 54.36 -21.73
CA SER A 15 15.25 53.33 -20.72
C SER A 15 14.98 53.93 -19.33
N ILE A 16 13.82 53.62 -18.75
CA ILE A 16 13.57 53.87 -17.33
C ILE A 16 13.96 52.60 -16.58
N HIS A 17 15.14 52.66 -15.96
CA HIS A 17 15.47 51.81 -14.83
C HIS A 17 14.58 52.21 -13.64
N LEU A 18 13.74 51.29 -13.18
CA LEU A 18 13.16 51.37 -11.84
C LEU A 18 13.91 50.36 -10.96
N PHE A 19 14.87 50.88 -10.20
CA PHE A 19 15.47 50.15 -9.09
C PHE A 19 14.50 50.14 -7.90
N GLN A 20 14.28 48.92 -7.40
CA GLN A 20 13.99 48.51 -6.02
C GLN A 20 13.26 49.50 -5.08
N SER A 21 12.09 49.06 -4.63
CA SER A 21 11.66 49.32 -3.25
C SER A 21 11.65 47.98 -2.50
N CYS A 22 12.63 47.79 -1.62
CA CYS A 22 12.58 46.77 -0.58
C CYS A 22 11.36 47.04 0.30
N LYS A 23 10.34 46.19 0.24
CA LYS A 23 9.49 45.93 1.39
C LYS A 23 9.89 44.59 1.99
N LYS A 24 10.65 44.71 3.08
CA LYS A 24 10.90 43.66 4.04
C LYS A 24 9.62 43.53 4.88
N GLY A 25 8.78 42.57 4.53
CA GLY A 25 7.67 42.07 5.35
C GLY A 25 7.75 40.55 5.23
N GLY A 26 8.06 39.88 6.34
CA GLY A 26 8.19 38.43 6.35
C GLY A 26 6.83 37.81 6.18
N ASP A 27 6.61 37.24 5.01
CA ASP A 27 5.62 36.19 4.79
C ASP A 27 6.44 34.98 4.34
N ASP A 28 6.44 33.93 5.17
CA ASP A 28 6.91 32.62 4.77
C ASP A 28 5.98 32.12 3.66
N GLU A 29 6.26 32.52 2.40
CA GLU A 29 5.78 31.79 1.24
C GLU A 29 6.41 30.40 1.33
N LYS A 30 5.68 29.46 1.95
CA LYS A 30 5.93 28.04 1.73
C LYS A 30 5.76 27.84 0.23
N ASP A 31 6.86 27.64 -0.49
CA ASP A 31 6.86 27.19 -1.88
C ASP A 31 5.88 26.00 -1.98
N GLU A 32 4.70 26.21 -2.56
CA GLU A 32 3.79 25.10 -2.85
C GLU A 32 4.53 24.20 -3.83
N VAL A 33 4.89 22.99 -3.39
CA VAL A 33 5.51 21.99 -4.26
C VAL A 33 4.52 21.69 -5.38
N GLU A 34 4.84 22.14 -6.60
CA GLU A 34 4.02 21.84 -7.78
C GLU A 34 3.85 20.33 -7.93
N GLU A 35 2.60 19.91 -8.12
CA GLU A 35 2.27 18.51 -8.30
C GLU A 35 2.75 18.02 -9.68
N ARG A 36 3.75 17.15 -9.67
CA ARG A 36 4.29 16.47 -10.84
C ARG A 36 3.55 15.17 -11.04
N GLN A 37 3.00 15.03 -12.23
CA GLN A 37 2.38 13.79 -12.70
C GLN A 37 3.42 12.68 -12.88
N ILE A 38 3.13 11.49 -12.33
CA ILE A 38 3.98 10.30 -12.48
C ILE A 38 3.62 9.54 -13.77
N VAL A 39 2.33 9.45 -14.07
CA VAL A 39 1.78 8.89 -15.31
C VAL A 39 0.78 9.88 -15.92
N ASP A 40 0.53 9.76 -17.22
CA ASP A 40 -0.36 10.66 -17.95
C ASP A 40 -1.85 10.28 -17.88
N TRP A 41 -2.14 9.02 -17.54
CA TRP A 41 -3.48 8.42 -17.59
C TRP A 41 -4.20 8.33 -16.24
N GLY A 42 -3.60 8.77 -15.13
CA GLY A 42 -4.20 8.70 -13.80
C GLY A 42 -3.33 9.36 -12.72
N ASP A 43 -3.91 9.51 -11.53
CA ASP A 43 -3.18 9.94 -10.34
C ASP A 43 -2.77 8.72 -9.50
N VAL A 44 -1.53 8.71 -9.04
CA VAL A 44 -1.00 7.62 -8.19
C VAL A 44 -0.95 8.09 -6.75
N TYR A 45 -1.61 7.36 -5.86
CA TYR A 45 -1.67 7.67 -4.44
C TYR A 45 -0.79 6.71 -3.66
N PHE A 46 0.07 7.22 -2.79
CA PHE A 46 0.92 6.40 -1.93
C PHE A 46 0.62 6.67 -0.47
N ILE A 47 0.82 5.67 0.38
CA ILE A 47 1.12 5.90 1.80
C ILE A 47 2.61 5.76 2.03
N ALA A 48 3.19 6.64 2.83
CA ALA A 48 4.62 6.63 3.07
C ALA A 48 5.00 7.23 4.43
N TYR A 49 6.19 6.86 4.90
CA TYR A 49 6.87 7.58 5.97
C TYR A 49 7.79 8.64 5.38
N SER A 50 7.66 9.88 5.83
CA SER A 50 8.63 10.93 5.52
C SER A 50 9.94 10.66 6.26
N LEU A 51 11.05 10.63 5.52
CA LEU A 51 12.41 10.47 6.07
C LEU A 51 13.05 11.81 6.45
N GLU A 52 12.44 12.94 6.08
CA GLU A 52 12.96 14.28 6.36
C GLU A 52 12.65 14.74 7.79
N THR A 53 11.51 14.31 8.33
CA THR A 53 11.22 14.49 9.75
C THR A 53 11.83 13.31 10.49
N ASN A 54 12.78 13.57 11.39
CA ASN A 54 13.39 12.56 12.28
C ASN A 54 12.38 11.86 13.22
N ALA A 55 11.07 12.09 13.01
CA ALA A 55 9.92 11.55 13.73
C ALA A 55 9.13 10.49 12.93
N GLY A 56 9.45 10.24 11.64
CA GLY A 56 8.78 9.19 10.87
C GLY A 56 7.26 9.33 10.83
N ILE A 57 6.75 10.55 10.67
CA ILE A 57 5.31 10.82 10.61
C ILE A 57 4.78 10.31 9.26
N PRO A 58 3.74 9.46 9.23
CA PRO A 58 3.17 8.99 7.98
C PRO A 58 2.28 10.05 7.33
N GLY A 59 2.32 10.10 6.01
CA GLY A 59 1.45 10.90 5.16
C GLY A 59 0.93 10.04 4.01
N TYR A 60 -0.08 10.55 3.30
CA TYR A 60 -0.35 10.05 1.97
C TYR A 60 0.09 11.06 0.92
N PHE A 61 0.50 10.58 -0.24
CA PHE A 61 0.97 11.40 -1.34
C PHE A 61 0.00 11.21 -2.51
N ARG A 62 -0.43 12.31 -3.14
CA ARG A 62 -0.99 12.25 -4.49
C ARG A 62 0.12 12.65 -5.45
N ASN A 63 0.54 11.70 -6.27
CA ASN A 63 1.74 11.78 -7.07
C ASN A 63 2.97 12.11 -6.20
N ASN A 64 3.48 13.34 -6.26
CA ASN A 64 4.60 13.83 -5.44
C ASN A 64 4.17 14.81 -4.34
N ARG A 65 2.87 15.14 -4.24
CA ARG A 65 2.36 16.10 -3.26
C ARG A 65 1.93 15.39 -1.99
N GLU A 66 2.51 15.79 -0.86
CA GLU A 66 2.19 15.24 0.46
C GLU A 66 0.89 15.83 1.04
N PHE A 67 0.13 14.96 1.71
CA PHE A 67 -1.03 15.29 2.53
C PHE A 67 -0.84 14.62 3.90
N PRO A 68 -0.83 15.41 5.00
CA PRO A 68 -0.59 14.86 6.33
C PRO A 68 -1.76 14.00 6.80
N LEU A 69 -1.45 12.97 7.57
CA LEU A 69 -2.43 12.24 8.38
C LEU A 69 -2.53 12.90 9.76
N GLU A 70 -3.74 13.09 10.25
CA GLU A 70 -3.99 13.55 11.63
C GLU A 70 -3.50 12.47 12.62
N ILE A 71 -2.60 12.83 13.52
CA ILE A 71 -1.98 11.89 14.48
C ILE A 71 -2.38 12.22 15.91
N SER A 72 -2.50 11.19 16.77
CA SER A 72 -2.51 11.38 18.21
C SER A 72 -1.12 11.76 18.73
N THR A 73 -1.07 12.48 19.86
CA THR A 73 0.18 12.82 20.54
C THR A 73 0.85 11.57 21.12
N ASP A 74 2.18 11.51 21.09
CA ASP A 74 2.98 10.46 21.72
C ASP A 74 2.68 9.02 21.24
N THR A 75 2.24 8.87 19.99
CA THR A 75 1.98 7.57 19.37
C THR A 75 2.90 7.31 18.19
N GLN A 76 3.40 6.09 18.10
CA GLN A 76 4.01 5.59 16.86
C GLN A 76 2.91 5.05 15.95
N ILE A 77 2.96 5.40 14.66
CA ILE A 77 1.94 5.02 13.69
C ILE A 77 2.55 4.15 12.61
N ILE A 78 1.88 3.05 12.29
CA ILE A 78 2.21 2.17 11.18
C ILE A 78 1.06 2.16 10.18
N PRO A 79 1.06 2.98 9.11
CA PRO A 79 0.12 2.82 8.01
C PRO A 79 0.38 1.50 7.28
N THR A 80 -0.69 0.86 6.83
CA THR A 80 -0.62 -0.49 6.25
C THR A 80 -1.19 -0.60 4.86
N ASP A 81 -2.26 0.14 4.54
CA ASP A 81 -2.93 0.06 3.24
C ASP A 81 -3.64 1.37 2.87
N ILE A 82 -3.91 1.55 1.58
CA ILE A 82 -4.60 2.70 1.00
C ILE A 82 -5.59 2.27 -0.07
N SER A 83 -6.76 2.91 -0.08
CA SER A 83 -7.74 2.80 -1.15
C SER A 83 -8.31 4.17 -1.49
N VAL A 84 -8.48 4.45 -2.78
CA VAL A 84 -9.08 5.69 -3.28
C VAL A 84 -10.37 5.36 -4.01
N ALA A 85 -11.46 5.93 -3.55
CA ALA A 85 -12.79 5.65 -4.10
C ALA A 85 -13.67 6.90 -4.04
N SER A 86 -14.40 7.17 -5.12
CA SER A 86 -15.36 8.28 -5.20
C SER A 86 -14.76 9.65 -4.86
N GLY A 87 -13.47 9.86 -5.13
CA GLY A 87 -12.73 11.09 -4.84
C GLY A 87 -12.21 11.21 -3.40
N ASP A 88 -12.52 10.24 -2.53
CA ASP A 88 -12.03 10.16 -1.16
C ASP A 88 -10.83 9.20 -1.07
N VAL A 89 -9.87 9.54 -0.21
CA VAL A 89 -8.69 8.73 0.11
C VAL A 89 -8.86 8.10 1.48
N TYR A 90 -8.76 6.78 1.54
CA TYR A 90 -8.88 5.98 2.74
C TYR A 90 -7.55 5.34 3.05
N VAL A 91 -6.96 5.68 4.18
CA VAL A 91 -5.72 5.07 4.68
C VAL A 91 -6.04 4.35 5.98
N ILE A 92 -5.46 3.18 6.19
CA ILE A 92 -5.54 2.48 7.48
C ILE A 92 -4.17 2.28 8.09
N GLY A 93 -4.14 2.01 9.38
CA GLY A 93 -2.93 1.72 10.10
C GLY A 93 -3.18 1.29 11.53
N THR A 94 -2.07 1.12 12.26
CA THR A 94 -2.06 0.79 13.68
C THR A 94 -1.28 1.85 14.44
N GLU A 95 -1.87 2.38 15.50
CA GLU A 95 -1.22 3.31 16.43
C GLU A 95 -0.81 2.58 17.70
N TYR A 96 0.44 2.72 18.11
CA TYR A 96 0.98 2.15 19.34
C TYR A 96 1.12 3.25 20.39
N LYS A 97 0.58 3.00 21.59
CA LYS A 97 0.69 3.91 22.74
C LYS A 97 2.05 3.72 23.41
N GLY A 98 2.89 4.76 23.40
CA GLY A 98 4.23 4.75 24.00
C GLY A 98 5.36 4.44 23.01
N GLU A 99 6.61 4.55 23.48
CA GLU A 99 7.82 4.53 22.63
C GLU A 99 8.25 3.13 22.14
N SER A 100 7.57 2.06 22.56
CA SER A 100 7.90 0.68 22.16
C SER A 100 6.76 0.04 21.38
N VAL A 101 7.07 -0.59 20.24
CA VAL A 101 6.08 -1.35 19.44
C VAL A 101 5.71 -2.68 20.11
N SER A 102 6.63 -3.28 20.89
CA SER A 102 6.40 -4.60 21.47
C SER A 102 5.64 -4.52 22.79
N GLY A 103 4.47 -5.15 22.83
CA GLY A 103 3.63 -5.27 24.02
C GLY A 103 2.80 -4.03 24.39
N SER A 104 2.98 -2.92 23.67
CA SER A 104 2.24 -1.68 23.90
C SER A 104 0.80 -1.78 23.38
N PRO A 105 -0.19 -1.24 24.11
CA PRO A 105 -1.56 -1.14 23.63
C PRO A 105 -1.59 -0.51 22.24
N SER A 106 -2.37 -1.08 21.35
CA SER A 106 -2.49 -0.62 19.98
C SER A 106 -3.94 -0.38 19.59
N ASN A 107 -4.16 0.65 18.79
CA ASN A 107 -5.46 1.00 18.25
C ASN A 107 -5.42 0.89 16.72
N ALA A 108 -6.42 0.23 16.14
CA ALA A 108 -6.64 0.27 14.69
C ALA A 108 -7.27 1.62 14.32
N VAL A 109 -6.83 2.20 13.20
CA VAL A 109 -7.27 3.53 12.78
C VAL A 109 -7.53 3.59 11.28
N LEU A 110 -8.48 4.44 10.93
CA LEU A 110 -8.86 4.79 9.57
C LEU A 110 -8.76 6.31 9.41
N TRP A 111 -8.03 6.76 8.40
CA TRP A 111 -8.04 8.14 7.93
C TRP A 111 -8.85 8.26 6.65
N LYS A 112 -9.80 9.19 6.64
CA LYS A 112 -10.50 9.62 5.43
C LYS A 112 -10.03 11.03 5.08
N ASN A 113 -9.37 11.19 3.93
CA ASN A 113 -8.76 12.45 3.49
C ASN A 113 -7.85 13.08 4.56
N GLY A 114 -7.05 12.25 5.24
CA GLY A 114 -6.17 12.69 6.33
C GLY A 114 -6.84 12.91 7.68
N LYS A 115 -8.18 12.90 7.77
CA LYS A 115 -8.90 13.02 9.04
C LYS A 115 -9.03 11.67 9.74
N ARG A 116 -8.63 11.60 11.00
CA ARG A 116 -8.53 10.36 11.79
C ARG A 116 -9.89 9.90 12.34
N SER A 117 -10.08 8.58 12.39
CA SER A 117 -11.13 7.87 13.13
C SER A 117 -10.58 6.56 13.69
N GLU A 118 -11.04 6.18 14.89
CA GLU A 118 -10.64 4.93 15.53
C GLU A 118 -11.57 3.79 15.11
N LEU A 119 -11.00 2.63 14.85
CA LEU A 119 -11.72 1.39 14.59
C LEU A 119 -11.70 0.58 15.88
N HIS A 120 -12.83 0.57 16.59
CA HIS A 120 -12.89 0.03 17.94
C HIS A 120 -13.76 -1.21 18.05
N THR A 121 -13.21 -2.23 18.69
CA THR A 121 -13.90 -3.45 19.10
C THR A 121 -14.12 -3.41 20.62
N PRO A 122 -15.36 -3.61 21.11
CA PRO A 122 -15.62 -3.60 22.55
C PRO A 122 -14.73 -4.58 23.33
N GLU A 123 -14.34 -4.17 24.55
CA GLU A 123 -13.62 -5.02 25.51
C GLU A 123 -12.30 -5.61 24.94
N THR A 124 -11.53 -4.79 24.23
CA THR A 124 -10.23 -5.17 23.64
C THR A 124 -9.05 -4.45 24.31
N LYS A 125 -7.85 -5.02 24.18
CA LYS A 125 -6.59 -4.41 24.63
C LYS A 125 -5.59 -4.14 23.50
N TYR A 126 -5.75 -4.80 22.36
CA TYR A 126 -4.91 -4.61 21.17
C TYR A 126 -5.80 -4.70 19.93
N GLU A 127 -5.62 -3.79 19.00
CA GLU A 127 -6.27 -3.79 17.69
C GLU A 127 -5.26 -3.40 16.62
N GLU A 128 -5.35 -4.04 15.45
CA GLU A 128 -4.49 -3.80 14.30
C GLU A 128 -5.32 -3.87 13.02
N ALA A 129 -5.05 -2.95 12.07
CA ALA A 129 -5.68 -2.94 10.74
C ALA A 129 -4.66 -3.34 9.66
N THR A 130 -5.09 -4.21 8.72
CA THR A 130 -4.21 -4.82 7.72
C THR A 130 -4.60 -4.57 6.28
N ALA A 131 -5.88 -4.37 5.96
CA ALA A 131 -6.32 -4.05 4.60
C ALA A 131 -7.59 -3.19 4.61
N VAL A 132 -7.75 -2.35 3.58
CA VAL A 132 -8.95 -1.53 3.37
C VAL A 132 -9.53 -1.75 1.97
N PHE A 133 -10.85 -1.84 1.91
CA PHE A 133 -11.58 -1.92 0.65
C PHE A 133 -12.82 -1.03 0.73
N VAL A 134 -13.10 -0.29 -0.34
CA VAL A 134 -14.28 0.58 -0.44
C VAL A 134 -15.21 0.04 -1.52
N SER A 135 -16.47 -0.18 -1.16
CA SER A 135 -17.52 -0.65 -2.08
C SER A 135 -18.72 0.28 -2.00
N GLY A 136 -18.89 1.14 -3.01
CA GLY A 136 -19.91 2.19 -2.98
C GLY A 136 -19.66 3.18 -1.85
N GLU A 137 -20.61 3.26 -0.91
CA GLU A 137 -20.52 4.11 0.29
C GLU A 137 -19.89 3.38 1.49
N ASP A 138 -19.78 2.05 1.42
CA ASP A 138 -19.30 1.23 2.54
C ASP A 138 -17.77 1.09 2.52
N VAL A 139 -17.16 1.31 3.68
CA VAL A 139 -15.73 1.09 3.93
C VAL A 139 -15.56 -0.16 4.77
N TYR A 140 -14.75 -1.09 4.27
CA TYR A 140 -14.43 -2.34 4.94
C TYR A 140 -12.95 -2.32 5.32
N VAL A 141 -12.65 -2.62 6.57
CA VAL A 141 -11.27 -2.74 7.07
C VAL A 141 -11.10 -4.11 7.69
N ALA A 142 -10.12 -4.88 7.25
CA ALA A 142 -9.76 -6.14 7.89
C ALA A 142 -8.64 -5.90 8.89
N GLY A 143 -8.61 -6.74 9.91
CA GLY A 143 -7.56 -6.72 10.90
C GLY A 143 -7.73 -7.79 11.95
N SER A 144 -7.21 -7.51 13.13
CA SER A 144 -7.34 -8.42 14.27
C SER A 144 -7.32 -7.65 15.58
N TYR A 145 -7.90 -8.25 16.61
CA TYR A 145 -7.91 -7.72 17.95
C TYR A 145 -7.59 -8.79 18.98
N VAL A 146 -7.30 -8.38 20.21
CA VAL A 146 -7.14 -9.30 21.36
C VAL A 146 -8.11 -8.86 22.46
N PRO A 147 -9.06 -9.72 22.88
CA PRO A 147 -9.96 -9.42 23.99
C PRO A 147 -9.20 -9.04 25.27
N ALA A 148 -9.80 -8.18 26.09
CA ALA A 148 -9.21 -7.66 27.32
C ALA A 148 -8.87 -8.78 28.32
N ASP A 149 -9.74 -9.78 28.42
CA ASP A 149 -9.60 -10.98 29.26
C ASP A 149 -8.98 -12.19 28.53
N GLY A 150 -8.67 -12.03 27.23
CA GLY A 150 -8.16 -13.08 26.36
C GLY A 150 -6.66 -12.98 26.07
N GLU A 151 -6.10 -14.04 25.55
CA GLU A 151 -4.70 -14.07 25.04
C GLU A 151 -4.63 -14.36 23.53
N LYS A 152 -5.76 -14.74 22.93
CA LYS A 152 -5.84 -15.10 21.51
C LYS A 152 -6.11 -13.85 20.66
N ARG A 153 -5.42 -13.78 19.52
CA ARG A 153 -5.71 -12.83 18.47
C ARG A 153 -6.92 -13.31 17.67
N ILE A 154 -7.92 -12.48 17.48
CA ILE A 154 -9.16 -12.80 16.77
C ILE A 154 -9.24 -11.90 15.53
N GLY A 155 -9.56 -12.49 14.38
CA GLY A 155 -9.78 -11.74 13.15
C GLY A 155 -11.10 -10.96 13.22
N VAL A 156 -11.07 -9.70 12.78
CA VAL A 156 -12.22 -8.80 12.74
C VAL A 156 -12.25 -8.04 11.43
N VAL A 157 -13.47 -7.71 10.97
CA VAL A 157 -13.70 -6.77 9.87
C VAL A 157 -14.50 -5.61 10.42
N TRP A 158 -14.05 -4.37 10.28
CA TRP A 158 -14.88 -3.21 10.57
C TRP A 158 -15.59 -2.77 9.29
N LYS A 159 -16.93 -2.69 9.34
CA LYS A 159 -17.74 -2.09 8.28
C LYS A 159 -18.20 -0.72 8.76
N ASN A 160 -17.75 0.34 8.10
CA ASN A 160 -18.03 1.74 8.47
C ASN A 160 -17.68 2.07 9.94
N GLY A 161 -16.64 1.43 10.47
CA GLY A 161 -16.19 1.59 11.85
C GLY A 161 -16.77 0.58 12.84
N ASP A 162 -17.86 -0.11 12.49
CA ASP A 162 -18.50 -1.10 13.36
C ASP A 162 -17.87 -2.50 13.18
N PRO A 163 -17.47 -3.19 14.25
CA PRO A 163 -16.84 -4.51 14.16
C PRO A 163 -17.83 -5.61 13.77
N VAL A 164 -17.43 -6.44 12.82
CA VAL A 164 -18.11 -7.63 12.33
C VAL A 164 -17.19 -8.83 12.57
N ILE A 165 -17.67 -9.77 13.39
CA ILE A 165 -16.92 -10.98 13.71
C ILE A 165 -17.23 -12.04 12.66
N VAL A 166 -16.21 -12.44 11.91
CA VAL A 166 -16.30 -13.40 10.79
C VAL A 166 -15.57 -14.73 11.06
N THR A 167 -15.09 -14.92 12.29
CA THR A 167 -14.43 -16.14 12.75
C THR A 167 -15.20 -16.76 13.92
N ASP A 168 -14.96 -18.05 14.21
CA ASP A 168 -15.57 -18.72 15.37
C ASP A 168 -14.80 -18.49 16.68
N GLY A 169 -13.72 -17.70 16.65
CA GLY A 169 -12.88 -17.35 17.80
C GLY A 169 -12.10 -18.51 18.42
N LYS A 170 -12.11 -19.72 17.84
CA LYS A 170 -11.46 -20.89 18.45
C LYS A 170 -9.96 -20.85 18.34
N GLU A 171 -9.45 -20.42 17.19
CA GLU A 171 -8.02 -20.35 16.88
C GLU A 171 -7.53 -18.91 16.78
N SER A 172 -6.25 -18.70 17.08
CA SER A 172 -5.64 -17.38 16.93
C SER A 172 -5.56 -17.04 15.44
N THR A 173 -6.27 -16.00 15.00
CA THR A 173 -6.48 -15.68 13.58
C THR A 173 -5.82 -14.36 13.20
N THR A 174 -5.09 -14.35 12.08
CA THR A 174 -4.49 -13.16 11.49
C THR A 174 -4.99 -12.96 10.08
N PHE A 175 -5.68 -11.85 9.82
CA PHE A 175 -6.10 -11.43 8.48
C PHE A 175 -5.01 -10.62 7.78
N ALA A 176 -4.89 -10.81 6.48
CA ALA A 176 -3.84 -10.22 5.65
C ALA A 176 -4.37 -9.29 4.55
N ASP A 177 -5.48 -9.63 3.91
CA ASP A 177 -6.08 -8.85 2.82
C ASP A 177 -7.59 -9.13 2.76
N LEU A 178 -8.34 -8.23 2.13
CA LEU A 178 -9.78 -8.35 1.96
C LEU A 178 -10.24 -7.87 0.58
N PHE A 179 -11.34 -8.45 0.12
CA PHE A 179 -12.00 -8.06 -1.12
C PHE A 179 -13.51 -8.11 -0.93
N VAL A 180 -14.24 -7.14 -1.48
CA VAL A 180 -15.72 -7.13 -1.42
C VAL A 180 -16.28 -7.21 -2.83
N SER A 181 -17.23 -8.13 -3.06
CA SER A 181 -17.93 -8.27 -4.33
C SER A 181 -19.43 -8.38 -4.09
N GLY A 182 -20.17 -7.32 -4.45
CA GLY A 182 -21.57 -7.19 -4.06
C GLY A 182 -21.72 -7.21 -2.54
N ASP A 183 -22.54 -8.13 -2.04
CA ASP A 183 -22.78 -8.32 -0.60
C ASP A 183 -21.77 -9.29 0.07
N ASP A 184 -20.92 -9.95 -0.71
CA ASP A 184 -19.98 -10.95 -0.20
C ASP A 184 -18.65 -10.31 0.20
N ILE A 185 -18.20 -10.59 1.43
CA ILE A 185 -16.90 -10.19 1.95
C ILE A 185 -15.97 -11.40 1.91
N TYR A 186 -14.81 -11.23 1.28
CA TYR A 186 -13.77 -12.24 1.17
C TYR A 186 -12.55 -11.76 1.96
N ILE A 187 -12.12 -12.53 2.95
CA ILE A 187 -10.94 -12.21 3.75
C ILE A 187 -9.95 -13.36 3.62
N VAL A 188 -8.66 -13.04 3.58
CA VAL A 188 -7.61 -14.06 3.55
C VAL A 188 -6.64 -13.88 4.71
N GLY A 189 -6.04 -14.98 5.15
CA GLY A 189 -5.12 -14.96 6.27
C GLY A 189 -4.72 -16.37 6.71
N HIS A 190 -4.41 -16.49 8.00
CA HIS A 190 -4.06 -17.77 8.60
C HIS A 190 -4.53 -17.88 10.04
N GLU A 191 -4.68 -19.11 10.50
CA GLU A 191 -4.89 -19.47 11.89
C GLU A 191 -3.66 -20.20 12.46
N ASN A 192 -3.29 -19.87 13.69
CA ASN A 192 -2.31 -20.61 14.46
C ASN A 192 -3.04 -21.68 15.28
N THR A 193 -2.87 -22.94 14.88
CA THR A 193 -3.44 -24.11 15.53
C THR A 193 -2.39 -24.85 16.36
N GLN A 194 -2.80 -25.82 17.16
CA GLN A 194 -1.86 -26.70 17.87
C GLN A 194 -0.93 -27.47 16.92
N GLY A 195 -1.40 -27.83 15.72
CA GLY A 195 -0.65 -28.59 14.72
C GLY A 195 0.24 -27.74 13.80
N GLY A 196 0.07 -26.41 13.82
CA GLY A 196 0.82 -25.50 12.95
C GLY A 196 -0.02 -24.33 12.42
N ILE A 197 0.50 -23.66 11.39
CA ILE A 197 -0.17 -22.53 10.75
C ILE A 197 -0.98 -23.02 9.55
N ILE A 198 -2.28 -22.70 9.53
CA ILE A 198 -3.17 -23.06 8.43
C ILE A 198 -3.61 -21.78 7.71
N SER A 199 -3.24 -21.65 6.45
CA SER A 199 -3.78 -20.60 5.58
C SER A 199 -5.23 -20.88 5.22
N LYS A 200 -6.05 -19.83 5.24
CA LYS A 200 -7.49 -19.90 4.94
C LYS A 200 -7.93 -18.65 4.18
N TYR A 201 -9.08 -18.78 3.53
CA TYR A 201 -9.92 -17.62 3.26
C TYR A 201 -11.31 -17.82 3.88
N TRP A 202 -11.95 -16.71 4.20
CA TRP A 202 -13.30 -16.63 4.70
C TRP A 202 -14.13 -15.91 3.66
N LYS A 203 -15.27 -16.49 3.29
CA LYS A 203 -16.33 -15.84 2.52
C LYS A 203 -17.50 -15.66 3.47
N ASN A 204 -17.69 -14.45 3.96
CA ASN A 204 -18.56 -14.17 5.10
C ASN A 204 -18.19 -15.10 6.28
N GLU A 205 -19.16 -15.73 6.94
CA GLU A 205 -18.94 -16.67 8.05
C GLU A 205 -18.42 -18.06 7.63
N LYS A 206 -18.29 -18.33 6.33
CA LYS A 206 -17.84 -19.64 5.82
C LYS A 206 -16.35 -19.62 5.53
N THR A 207 -15.64 -20.63 6.01
CA THR A 207 -14.19 -20.74 5.84
C THR A 207 -13.80 -21.84 4.86
N VAL A 208 -12.72 -21.63 4.12
CA VAL A 208 -12.09 -22.61 3.23
C VAL A 208 -10.61 -22.72 3.58
N LYS A 209 -10.16 -23.94 3.85
CA LYS A 209 -8.74 -24.24 4.11
C LYS A 209 -7.95 -24.23 2.81
N LEU A 210 -6.83 -23.52 2.79
CA LEU A 210 -5.91 -23.41 1.65
C LEU A 210 -4.68 -24.31 1.81
N SER A 211 -4.31 -24.63 3.05
CA SER A 211 -3.16 -25.47 3.36
C SER A 211 -3.48 -26.54 4.40
N THR A 212 -2.54 -27.46 4.55
CA THR A 212 -2.49 -28.49 5.59
C THR A 212 -1.50 -28.09 6.68
N GLU A 213 -1.57 -28.73 7.84
CA GLU A 213 -0.75 -28.39 9.02
C GLU A 213 0.74 -28.78 8.85
N ASP A 214 1.05 -29.73 7.98
CA ASP A 214 2.41 -30.21 7.70
C ASP A 214 3.24 -29.26 6.84
N VAL A 215 2.61 -28.23 6.25
CA VAL A 215 3.27 -27.21 5.42
C VAL A 215 2.86 -25.83 5.90
N ILE A 216 3.82 -25.10 6.48
CA ILE A 216 3.61 -23.70 6.85
C ILE A 216 3.41 -22.87 5.59
N THR A 217 2.24 -22.26 5.46
CA THR A 217 1.95 -21.28 4.41
C THR A 217 1.35 -20.02 4.99
N TYR A 218 1.61 -18.90 4.33
CA TYR A 218 1.00 -17.62 4.66
C TYR A 218 0.27 -17.09 3.43
N ALA A 219 -1.05 -17.07 3.49
CA ALA A 219 -1.88 -16.36 2.53
C ALA A 219 -1.75 -14.84 2.79
N LYS A 220 -1.60 -14.07 1.71
CA LYS A 220 -1.20 -12.65 1.78
C LYS A 220 -2.11 -11.71 1.01
N SER A 221 -2.68 -12.12 -0.11
CA SER A 221 -3.55 -11.26 -0.92
C SER A 221 -4.70 -12.04 -1.54
N ILE A 222 -5.84 -11.38 -1.72
CA ILE A 222 -7.06 -11.96 -2.29
C ILE A 222 -7.70 -11.01 -3.29
N VAL A 223 -8.17 -11.56 -4.41
CA VAL A 223 -8.96 -10.84 -5.42
C VAL A 223 -10.04 -11.77 -5.95
N VAL A 224 -11.21 -11.20 -6.28
CA VAL A 224 -12.34 -11.95 -6.86
C VAL A 224 -12.64 -11.39 -8.25
N ASP A 225 -12.69 -12.28 -9.24
CA ASP A 225 -13.07 -11.96 -10.61
C ASP A 225 -14.26 -12.84 -11.02
N GLY A 226 -15.45 -12.24 -11.09
CA GLY A 226 -16.70 -12.96 -11.31
C GLY A 226 -16.93 -14.05 -10.25
N ALA A 227 -16.90 -15.32 -10.67
CA ALA A 227 -17.09 -16.48 -9.79
C ALA A 227 -15.78 -17.04 -9.21
N ASP A 228 -14.63 -16.57 -9.70
CA ASP A 228 -13.33 -17.11 -9.37
C ASP A 228 -12.64 -16.28 -8.28
N ILE A 229 -12.14 -16.98 -7.26
CA ILE A 229 -11.43 -16.40 -6.12
C ILE A 229 -9.95 -16.76 -6.26
N TYR A 230 -9.10 -15.75 -6.30
CA TYR A 230 -7.66 -15.89 -6.42
C TYR A 230 -7.00 -15.45 -5.12
N VAL A 231 -6.21 -16.34 -4.54
CA VAL A 231 -5.44 -16.05 -3.33
C VAL A 231 -3.97 -16.26 -3.63
N LEU A 232 -3.14 -15.29 -3.28
CA LEU A 232 -1.68 -15.40 -3.35
C LEU A 232 -1.08 -15.44 -1.95
N GLY A 233 -0.03 -16.23 -1.80
CA GLY A 233 0.75 -16.35 -0.58
C GLY A 233 2.05 -17.07 -0.85
N TYR A 234 2.70 -17.56 0.20
CA TYR A 234 3.93 -18.34 0.06
C TYR A 234 3.98 -19.52 1.02
N VAL A 235 4.74 -20.53 0.61
CA VAL A 235 5.16 -21.65 1.45
C VAL A 235 6.43 -21.25 2.20
N ASP A 236 6.47 -21.45 3.50
CA ASP A 236 7.65 -21.23 4.36
C ASP A 236 8.16 -22.56 4.94
N ASN A 237 8.40 -23.53 4.06
CA ASN A 237 8.90 -24.84 4.45
C ASN A 237 10.40 -24.98 4.14
N LEU A 238 11.19 -25.26 5.18
CA LEU A 238 12.64 -25.43 5.12
C LEU A 238 13.09 -26.86 4.77
N SER A 239 12.23 -27.88 4.83
CA SER A 239 12.67 -29.29 4.83
C SER A 239 12.33 -30.12 3.59
N THR A 240 11.21 -29.88 2.89
CA THR A 240 10.78 -30.77 1.77
C THR A 240 10.36 -30.05 0.48
N GLU A 241 9.60 -28.96 0.56
CA GLU A 241 9.06 -28.26 -0.63
C GLU A 241 9.88 -27.03 -1.04
N GLY A 242 10.70 -26.49 -0.14
CA GLY A 242 11.36 -25.20 -0.31
C GLY A 242 10.37 -24.03 -0.22
N ARG A 243 10.89 -22.81 -0.10
CA ARG A 243 10.06 -21.61 -0.08
C ARG A 243 9.67 -21.20 -1.49
N SER A 244 8.40 -20.94 -1.73
CA SER A 244 7.86 -20.57 -3.05
C SER A 244 6.59 -19.75 -2.91
N LEU A 245 6.28 -18.91 -3.91
CA LEU A 245 4.93 -18.35 -4.05
C LEU A 245 3.94 -19.46 -4.37
N LYS A 246 2.71 -19.26 -3.91
CA LYS A 246 1.60 -20.17 -4.14
C LYS A 246 0.36 -19.36 -4.47
N LEU A 247 -0.27 -19.73 -5.59
CA LEU A 247 -1.58 -19.24 -5.95
C LEU A 247 -2.60 -20.32 -5.58
N TRP A 248 -3.74 -19.92 -5.06
CA TRP A 248 -4.91 -20.77 -4.94
C TRP A 248 -6.04 -20.17 -5.74
N LYS A 249 -6.68 -20.98 -6.56
CA LYS A 249 -7.92 -20.63 -7.25
C LYS A 249 -9.06 -21.44 -6.66
N ASN A 250 -10.09 -20.77 -6.15
CA ASN A 250 -11.27 -21.40 -5.54
C ASN A 250 -10.90 -22.47 -4.48
N GLY A 251 -9.93 -22.14 -3.63
CA GLY A 251 -9.45 -23.03 -2.57
C GLY A 251 -8.51 -24.16 -3.00
N ARG A 252 -8.25 -24.30 -4.30
CA ARG A 252 -7.33 -25.32 -4.83
C ARG A 252 -6.00 -24.69 -5.17
N ALA A 253 -4.93 -25.29 -4.67
CA ALA A 253 -3.58 -24.84 -5.00
C ALA A 253 -3.32 -25.00 -6.50
N GLU A 254 -2.98 -23.89 -7.14
CA GLU A 254 -2.47 -23.86 -8.50
C GLU A 254 -0.98 -23.58 -8.46
N LYS A 255 -0.22 -24.23 -9.33
CA LYS A 255 1.20 -23.95 -9.47
C LYS A 255 1.37 -22.74 -10.39
N LEU A 256 1.16 -21.54 -9.83
CA LEU A 256 1.63 -20.33 -10.48
C LEU A 256 3.14 -20.16 -10.14
N ILE A 257 3.96 -20.64 -11.09
CA ILE A 257 5.32 -20.16 -11.46
C ILE A 257 6.54 -20.70 -10.70
N SER A 258 7.60 -20.84 -11.49
CA SER A 258 8.80 -21.65 -11.35
C SER A 258 9.93 -21.01 -10.55
N GLY A 259 10.66 -21.86 -9.81
CA GLY A 259 11.99 -21.56 -9.27
C GLY A 259 12.18 -22.26 -7.94
N ARG A 260 13.30 -22.99 -7.75
CA ARG A 260 13.68 -23.56 -6.45
C ARG A 260 14.35 -22.48 -5.58
N SER A 261 13.69 -21.34 -5.40
CA SER A 261 14.26 -20.22 -4.67
C SER A 261 13.18 -19.39 -3.97
N VAL A 262 13.56 -18.86 -2.82
CA VAL A 262 12.66 -18.26 -1.82
C VAL A 262 11.92 -17.06 -2.40
N ILE A 263 10.62 -17.19 -2.66
CA ILE A 263 9.78 -16.01 -2.96
C ILE A 263 8.95 -15.64 -1.74
N ARG A 264 9.05 -14.37 -1.31
CA ARG A 264 8.28 -13.76 -0.20
C ARG A 264 7.61 -12.48 -0.70
N GLY A 265 6.70 -11.93 0.11
CA GLY A 265 5.77 -10.89 -0.34
C GLY A 265 4.66 -11.50 -1.22
N GLY A 266 3.69 -10.69 -1.62
CA GLY A 266 2.61 -11.21 -2.47
C GLY A 266 1.43 -10.26 -2.57
N LYS A 267 1.25 -9.64 -3.74
CA LYS A 267 -0.01 -9.01 -4.16
C LYS A 267 -0.49 -9.70 -5.44
N VAL A 268 -1.78 -10.00 -5.52
CA VAL A 268 -2.42 -10.52 -6.72
C VAL A 268 -3.48 -9.55 -7.23
N VAL A 269 -3.52 -9.38 -8.54
CA VAL A 269 -4.52 -8.56 -9.23
C VAL A 269 -5.02 -9.37 -10.42
N VAL A 270 -6.33 -9.31 -10.68
CA VAL A 270 -6.92 -9.85 -11.91
C VAL A 270 -7.51 -8.69 -12.69
N GLU A 271 -7.09 -8.52 -13.94
CA GLU A 271 -7.64 -7.52 -14.84
C GLU A 271 -7.78 -8.13 -16.24
N ASN A 272 -8.93 -7.91 -16.88
CA ASN A 272 -9.20 -8.37 -18.25
C ASN A 272 -8.94 -9.88 -18.47
N GLY A 273 -9.27 -10.71 -17.47
CA GLY A 273 -9.07 -12.17 -17.51
C GLY A 273 -7.63 -12.63 -17.33
N HIS A 274 -6.69 -11.70 -17.08
CA HIS A 274 -5.29 -12.00 -16.80
C HIS A 274 -5.00 -11.89 -15.31
N THR A 275 -4.24 -12.85 -14.77
CA THR A 275 -3.77 -12.84 -13.38
C THR A 275 -2.36 -12.28 -13.32
N TYR A 276 -2.16 -11.26 -12.48
CA TYR A 276 -0.88 -10.65 -12.22
C TYR A 276 -0.48 -10.90 -10.76
N ALA A 277 0.78 -11.20 -10.52
CA ALA A 277 1.30 -11.40 -9.19
C ALA A 277 2.70 -10.79 -9.06
N CYS A 278 2.99 -10.18 -7.91
CA CYS A 278 4.34 -9.71 -7.60
C CYS A 278 4.86 -10.28 -6.27
N GLY A 279 6.18 -10.28 -6.11
CA GLY A 279 6.90 -10.66 -4.90
C GLY A 279 8.40 -10.50 -5.11
N TYR A 280 9.22 -11.14 -4.30
CA TYR A 280 10.68 -11.08 -4.49
C TYR A 280 11.34 -12.42 -4.17
N GLU A 281 12.29 -12.80 -5.02
CA GLU A 281 13.00 -14.08 -4.98
C GLU A 281 14.41 -13.92 -4.41
N GLN A 282 14.86 -14.87 -3.59
CA GLN A 282 16.28 -14.97 -3.23
C GLN A 282 17.10 -15.56 -4.38
N VAL A 283 17.99 -14.75 -4.95
CA VAL A 283 18.94 -15.13 -6.00
C VAL A 283 20.37 -14.95 -5.48
N GLY A 284 21.01 -16.07 -5.16
CA GLY A 284 22.32 -16.06 -4.50
C GLY A 284 22.24 -15.35 -3.13
N SER A 285 22.99 -14.26 -2.98
CA SER A 285 23.02 -13.47 -1.74
C SER A 285 22.05 -12.28 -1.74
N LYS A 286 21.31 -12.02 -2.83
CA LYS A 286 20.38 -10.89 -2.91
C LYS A 286 18.92 -11.32 -3.04
N TYR A 287 18.03 -10.37 -2.80
CA TYR A 287 16.62 -10.51 -3.16
C TYR A 287 16.41 -9.72 -4.45
N GLU A 288 15.70 -10.31 -5.40
CA GLU A 288 15.33 -9.68 -6.66
C GLU A 288 13.80 -9.61 -6.78
N PRO A 289 13.24 -8.53 -7.33
CA PRO A 289 11.80 -8.40 -7.51
C PRO A 289 11.34 -9.37 -8.60
N ARG A 290 10.10 -9.83 -8.49
CA ARG A 290 9.43 -10.71 -9.44
C ARG A 290 8.06 -10.15 -9.77
N LEU A 291 7.77 -10.13 -11.05
CA LEU A 291 6.45 -9.89 -11.61
C LEU A 291 6.07 -11.09 -12.46
N PHE A 292 4.80 -11.40 -12.44
CA PHE A 292 4.24 -12.54 -13.13
C PHE A 292 2.92 -12.18 -13.79
N LYS A 293 2.70 -12.70 -14.99
CA LYS A 293 1.43 -12.65 -15.72
C LYS A 293 1.04 -14.07 -16.15
N ASP A 294 -0.12 -14.55 -15.72
CA ASP A 294 -0.71 -15.85 -16.11
C ASP A 294 0.22 -17.06 -16.00
N GLY A 295 1.07 -17.12 -15.00
CA GLY A 295 2.00 -18.24 -14.91
C GLY A 295 3.38 -17.97 -15.51
N VAL A 296 3.59 -16.81 -16.13
CA VAL A 296 4.84 -16.45 -16.83
C VAL A 296 5.53 -15.30 -16.11
N MET A 297 6.86 -15.42 -15.93
CA MET A 297 7.67 -14.36 -15.34
C MET A 297 7.85 -13.22 -16.33
N GLU A 298 7.52 -12.01 -15.89
CA GLU A 298 7.68 -10.77 -16.64
C GLU A 298 8.92 -10.01 -16.16
N PRO A 299 9.61 -9.29 -17.04
CA PRO A 299 10.81 -8.55 -16.66
C PRO A 299 10.47 -7.33 -15.79
N LEU A 300 11.29 -7.11 -14.77
CA LEU A 300 11.41 -5.85 -14.05
C LEU A 300 12.85 -5.37 -14.19
N GLU A 301 13.07 -4.17 -14.72
CA GLU A 301 14.40 -3.59 -14.82
C GLU A 301 14.93 -3.26 -13.42
N ASP A 302 15.95 -3.99 -12.99
CA ASP A 302 16.64 -3.81 -11.71
C ASP A 302 18.15 -3.70 -11.94
N LYS A 303 18.70 -2.51 -11.68
CA LYS A 303 20.14 -2.22 -11.78
C LYS A 303 20.84 -2.30 -10.42
N ASN A 304 20.10 -2.56 -9.35
CA ASN A 304 20.67 -2.62 -8.01
C ASN A 304 21.53 -3.88 -7.83
N SER A 305 22.64 -3.71 -7.13
CA SER A 305 23.52 -4.82 -6.72
C SER A 305 23.18 -5.37 -5.32
N GLY A 306 22.39 -4.63 -4.53
CA GLY A 306 21.85 -5.04 -3.23
C GLY A 306 20.52 -5.80 -3.35
N HIS A 307 19.68 -5.66 -2.34
CA HIS A 307 18.35 -6.28 -2.34
C HIS A 307 17.33 -5.34 -2.99
N THR A 308 16.45 -5.90 -3.80
CA THR A 308 15.31 -5.18 -4.38
C THR A 308 14.05 -6.03 -4.17
N TYR A 309 12.99 -5.40 -3.67
CA TYR A 309 11.74 -6.07 -3.26
C TYR A 309 10.57 -5.51 -4.07
N ALA A 310 9.67 -6.37 -4.57
CA ALA A 310 8.34 -5.94 -5.00
C ALA A 310 7.35 -6.12 -3.84
N LEU A 311 6.58 -5.08 -3.52
CA LEU A 311 5.80 -4.95 -2.30
C LEU A 311 4.29 -4.93 -2.56
N ASP A 312 3.87 -4.15 -3.56
CA ASP A 312 2.45 -3.97 -3.92
C ASP A 312 2.31 -3.88 -5.45
N LEU A 313 1.10 -4.15 -5.95
CA LEU A 313 0.79 -4.28 -7.38
C LEU A 313 -0.59 -3.70 -7.65
N LYS A 314 -0.70 -2.89 -8.70
CA LYS A 314 -1.96 -2.47 -9.31
C LYS A 314 -1.87 -2.69 -10.81
N VAL A 315 -2.99 -3.04 -11.42
CA VAL A 315 -3.14 -3.02 -12.88
C VAL A 315 -4.29 -2.08 -13.18
N TYR A 316 -4.05 -1.13 -14.07
CA TYR A 316 -5.04 -0.13 -14.44
C TYR A 316 -4.95 0.19 -15.92
N ASN A 317 -6.07 0.03 -16.63
CA ASN A 317 -6.18 0.24 -18.07
C ASN A 317 -5.08 -0.52 -18.85
N GLY A 318 -4.77 -1.75 -18.42
CA GLY A 318 -3.74 -2.59 -19.01
C GLY A 318 -2.29 -2.21 -18.67
N ASN A 319 -2.07 -1.15 -17.87
CA ASN A 319 -0.75 -0.81 -17.34
C ASN A 319 -0.51 -1.52 -16.02
N VAL A 320 0.64 -2.17 -15.90
CA VAL A 320 1.05 -2.89 -14.70
C VAL A 320 1.98 -2.00 -13.88
N LEU A 321 1.58 -1.68 -12.65
CA LEU A 321 2.34 -0.87 -11.72
C LEU A 321 2.79 -1.73 -10.56
N VAL A 322 4.10 -1.75 -10.29
CA VAL A 322 4.68 -2.48 -9.17
C VAL A 322 5.39 -1.50 -8.28
N LEU A 323 4.98 -1.42 -7.01
CA LEU A 323 5.72 -0.68 -6.00
C LEU A 323 6.78 -1.58 -5.40
N GLY A 324 7.97 -1.05 -5.17
CA GLY A 324 9.06 -1.76 -4.54
C GLY A 324 9.98 -0.90 -3.71
N ARG A 325 10.97 -1.59 -3.13
CA ARG A 325 12.01 -1.01 -2.29
C ARG A 325 13.37 -1.53 -2.71
N ILE A 326 14.31 -0.63 -2.86
CA ILE A 326 15.73 -0.89 -3.06
C ILE A 326 16.42 -0.74 -1.71
N ASP A 327 17.17 -1.75 -1.32
CA ASP A 327 18.04 -1.75 -0.14
C ASP A 327 19.47 -1.98 -0.63
N SER A 328 20.18 -0.86 -0.77
CA SER A 328 21.57 -0.80 -1.22
C SER A 328 22.51 -0.68 -0.02
N LYS A 329 23.82 -0.78 -0.24
CA LYS A 329 24.81 -0.58 0.84
C LYS A 329 24.77 0.81 1.47
N SER A 330 24.23 1.81 0.76
CA SER A 330 24.31 3.23 1.14
C SER A 330 22.96 3.87 1.44
N ALA A 331 21.85 3.29 0.96
CA ALA A 331 20.53 3.90 1.05
C ALA A 331 19.40 2.86 0.90
N ILE A 332 18.27 3.17 1.53
CA ILE A 332 16.98 2.53 1.29
C ILE A 332 16.16 3.51 0.45
N GLU A 333 15.64 3.05 -0.68
CA GLU A 333 14.90 3.88 -1.65
C GLU A 333 13.62 3.16 -2.09
N SER A 334 12.59 3.93 -2.39
CA SER A 334 11.36 3.42 -3.01
C SER A 334 11.47 3.50 -4.53
N ILE A 335 10.87 2.54 -5.23
CA ILE A 335 10.85 2.46 -6.69
C ILE A 335 9.45 2.06 -7.16
N LEU A 336 8.99 2.66 -8.26
CA LEU A 336 7.76 2.26 -8.94
C LEU A 336 8.14 1.80 -10.34
N TRP A 337 7.76 0.59 -10.74
CA TRP A 337 7.83 0.16 -12.13
C TRP A 337 6.47 0.36 -12.81
N VAL A 338 6.48 0.85 -14.04
CA VAL A 338 5.33 0.86 -14.96
C VAL A 338 5.69 -0.01 -16.14
N ASN A 339 4.96 -1.10 -16.34
CA ASN A 339 5.19 -2.10 -17.39
C ASN A 339 6.64 -2.63 -17.42
N GLY A 340 7.20 -2.89 -16.23
CA GLY A 340 8.56 -3.42 -16.07
C GLY A 340 9.68 -2.38 -16.06
N VAL A 341 9.39 -1.10 -16.32
CA VAL A 341 10.39 -0.03 -16.40
C VAL A 341 10.23 0.95 -15.23
N PRO A 342 11.30 1.36 -14.54
CA PRO A 342 11.23 2.35 -13.46
C PRO A 342 10.60 3.67 -13.93
N ALA A 343 9.56 4.12 -13.23
CA ALA A 343 8.92 5.40 -13.45
C ALA A 343 9.66 6.52 -12.71
N ASN A 344 9.54 7.75 -13.22
CA ASN A 344 10.12 8.92 -12.57
C ASN A 344 9.18 9.41 -11.44
N ILE A 345 9.46 8.97 -10.21
CA ILE A 345 8.77 9.43 -8.99
C ILE A 345 9.47 10.62 -8.33
N GLY A 346 10.42 11.28 -9.01
CA GLY A 346 11.14 12.44 -8.48
C GLY A 346 11.92 12.13 -7.21
N THR A 347 11.91 13.06 -6.26
CA THR A 347 12.61 12.91 -4.97
C THR A 347 11.86 12.02 -3.98
N LEU A 348 10.60 11.67 -4.26
CA LEU A 348 9.79 10.80 -3.41
C LEU A 348 10.48 9.46 -3.13
N GLY A 349 11.19 8.91 -4.13
CA GLY A 349 11.91 7.65 -4.00
C GLY A 349 13.00 7.65 -2.93
N VAL A 350 13.57 8.80 -2.59
CA VAL A 350 14.64 8.92 -1.59
C VAL A 350 14.20 9.62 -0.30
N GLN A 351 13.16 10.44 -0.36
CA GLN A 351 12.63 11.19 0.79
C GLN A 351 11.53 10.45 1.55
N ALA A 352 10.94 9.41 0.94
CA ALA A 352 9.83 8.68 1.54
C ALA A 352 10.00 7.16 1.42
N SER A 353 9.67 6.47 2.50
CA SER A 353 9.52 5.01 2.48
C SER A 353 8.08 4.66 2.13
N LEU A 354 7.85 4.37 0.85
CA LEU A 354 6.53 4.02 0.32
C LEU A 354 6.11 2.62 0.81
N VAL A 355 4.85 2.48 1.22
CA VAL A 355 4.32 1.28 1.87
C VAL A 355 3.35 0.51 0.97
N ALA A 356 2.31 1.20 0.49
CA ALA A 356 1.28 0.70 -0.40
C ALA A 356 0.81 1.84 -1.30
N PHE A 357 0.11 1.51 -2.38
CA PHE A 357 -0.39 2.52 -3.30
C PHE A 357 -1.72 2.15 -3.93
N ASP A 358 -2.39 3.17 -4.45
CA ASP A 358 -3.57 3.01 -5.30
C ASP A 358 -3.49 3.93 -6.51
N VAL A 359 -4.30 3.66 -7.53
CA VAL A 359 -4.31 4.43 -8.77
C VAL A 359 -5.72 4.61 -9.28
N VAL A 360 -6.07 5.84 -9.64
CA VAL A 360 -7.41 6.22 -10.09
C VAL A 360 -7.36 7.08 -11.35
N PRO A 361 -8.43 7.10 -12.18
CA PRO A 361 -8.57 8.09 -13.24
C PRO A 361 -8.49 9.50 -12.67
N ARG A 362 -8.02 10.43 -13.50
CA ARG A 362 -8.15 11.86 -13.22
C ARG A 362 -9.59 12.33 -13.31
#